data_AF-A0A0R2X161-F1
#
_entry.id   AF-A0A0R2X161-F1
#
_cell.length_a   1.000
_cell.length_b   1.000
_cell.length_c   1.000
_cell.angle_alpha   90.00
_cell.angle_beta   90.00
_cell.angle_gamma   90.00
#
_symmetry.space_group_name_H-M   'P 1'
#
loop_
_entity.id
_entity.type
_entity.pdbx_description
1 polymer ?
#
loop_
_entity_poly.entity_id
_entity_poly.type
_entity_poly.pdbx_seq_one_letter_code
_entity_poly.pdbx_strand_id
1 'polypeptide(L)' 'MYVNYGITVAISVLFFIISKVFFELNLLQSFLSIFLVLVVLAPFNSRISRILWINMFVSFDKKFTKKND' A
#
# COMPACT_ATOMS: atom_id res chain seq x y z
N MET A 1 2.81 -7.09 4.65
CA MET A 1 4.24 -7.46 4.53
C MET A 1 5.10 -6.23 4.81
N TYR A 2 6.43 -6.36 4.95
CA TYR A 2 7.32 -5.21 5.23
C TYR A 2 7.10 -4.03 4.27
N VAL A 3 6.74 -4.31 3.01
CA VAL A 3 6.43 -3.30 1.97
C VAL A 3 5.12 -2.55 2.24
N ASN A 4 4.19 -3.09 3.03
CA ASN A 4 2.89 -2.48 3.31
C ASN A 4 3.01 -1.13 3.99
N TYR A 5 3.96 -1.00 4.93
CA TYR A 5 4.19 0.26 5.64
C TYR A 5 4.60 1.36 4.66
N GLY A 6 5.58 1.07 3.79
CA GLY A 6 6.04 2.02 2.77
C GLY A 6 4.91 2.45 1.81
N ILE A 7 4.08 1.50 1.37
CA ILE A 7 2.94 1.82 0.50
C ILE A 7 1.92 2.70 1.22
N THR A 8 1.56 2.40 2.46
CA THR A 8 0.63 3.21 3.26
C THR A 8 1.13 4.64 3.44
N VAL A 9 2.42 4.82 3.72
CA VAL A 9 3.05 6.14 3.85
C VAL A 9 3.01 6.88 2.51
N ALA A 10 3.36 6.22 1.40
CA ALA A 10 3.31 6.82 0.07
C ALA A 10 1.89 7.27 -0.32
N ILE A 11 0.88 6.44 -0.06
CA ILE A 11 -0.54 6.79 -0.29
C ILE A 11 -0.93 8.00 0.58
N SER A 12 -0.55 7.99 1.86
CA SER A 12 -0.88 9.09 2.78
C SER A 12 -0.28 10.43 2.33
N VAL A 13 1.00 10.44 1.94
CA VAL A 13 1.68 11.63 1.44
C VAL A 13 1.07 12.12 0.13
N LEU A 14 0.82 11.21 -0.81
CA LEU A 14 0.20 11.55 -2.10
C LEU A 14 -1.17 12.20 -1.90
N PHE A 15 -2.03 11.61 -1.07
CA PHE A 15 -3.36 12.14 -0.82
C PHE A 15 -3.38 13.40 0.04
N PHE A 16 -2.40 13.57 0.93
CA PHE A 16 -2.20 14.83 1.63
C PHE A 16 -1.88 15.96 0.65
N ILE A 17 -0.93 15.73 -0.26
CA ILE A 17 -0.54 16.71 -1.28
C ILE A 17 -1.74 17.04 -2.17
N ILE A 18 -2.46 16.02 -2.66
CA ILE A 18 -3.67 16.22 -3.47
C ILE A 18 -4.69 17.08 -2.70
N SER A 19 -5.02 16.68 -1.47
CA SER A 19 -6.02 17.37 -0.64
C SER A 19 -5.62 18.81 -0.31
N LYS A 20 -4.35 19.05 0.03
CA LYS A 20 -3.91 20.35 0.54
C LYS A 20 -3.49 21.33 -0.56
N VAL A 21 -2.88 20.84 -1.64
CA VAL A 21 -2.34 21.68 -2.72
C VAL A 21 -3.35 21.89 -3.84
N PHE A 22 -4.13 20.86 -4.20
CA PHE A 22 -5.06 20.97 -5.34
C PHE A 22 -6.48 21.31 -4.92
N PHE A 23 -6.93 20.83 -3.76
CA PHE A 23 -8.26 21.10 -3.22
C PHE A 23 -8.27 22.13 -2.09
N GLU A 24 -7.09 22.65 -1.71
CA GLU A 24 -6.89 23.66 -0.67
C GLU A 24 -7.57 23.35 0.68
N LEU A 25 -7.82 22.07 0.96
CA LEU A 25 -8.56 21.65 2.15
C LEU A 25 -7.85 22.10 3.44
N ASN A 26 -8.62 22.30 4.50
CA ASN A 26 -8.02 22.57 5.81
C ASN A 26 -7.34 21.30 6.36
N LEU A 27 -6.57 21.46 7.45
CA LEU A 27 -5.76 20.36 7.98
C LEU A 27 -6.62 19.15 8.40
N LEU A 28 -7.73 19.40 9.09
CA LEU A 28 -8.61 18.35 9.59
C LEU A 28 -9.32 17.60 8.46
N GLN A 29 -9.80 18.33 7.44
CA GLN A 29 -10.38 17.75 6.23
C GLN A 29 -9.36 16.91 5.45
N SER A 30 -8.11 17.37 5.35
CA SER A 30 -7.03 16.62 4.71
C SER A 30 -6.73 15.32 5.45
N PHE A 31 -6.71 15.35 6.79
CA PHE A 31 -6.56 14.13 7.60
C PHE A 31 -7.73 13.15 7.43
N LEU A 32 -8.96 13.65 7.41
CA LEU A 32 -10.15 12.83 7.15
C LEU A 32 -10.11 12.21 5.75
N SER A 33 -9.68 12.96 4.74
CA SER A 33 -9.50 12.48 3.37
C SER A 33 -8.53 11.30 3.32
N ILE A 34 -7.35 11.42 3.94
CA ILE A 34 -6.36 10.34 4.02
C ILE A 34 -6.94 9.12 4.75
N PHE A 35 -7.63 9.33 5.88
CA PHE A 35 -8.23 8.24 6.63
C PHE A 35 -9.24 7.46 5.80
N LEU A 36 -10.17 8.16 5.12
CA LEU A 36 -11.17 7.54 4.25
C LEU A 36 -10.52 6.74 3.13
N VAL A 37 -9.51 7.32 2.47
CA VAL A 37 -8.77 6.68 1.39
C VAL A 37 -8.06 5.41 1.87
N LEU A 38 -7.41 5.44 3.03
CA LEU A 38 -6.72 4.28 3.59
C LEU A 38 -7.70 3.16 3.94
N VAL A 39 -8.89 3.49 4.48
CA VAL A 39 -9.92 2.49 4.79
C VAL A 39 -10.45 1.85 3.51
N VAL A 40 -10.77 2.65 2.48
CA VAL A 40 -11.26 2.16 1.19
C VAL A 40 -10.21 1.31 0.47
N LEU A 41 -8.95 1.73 0.51
CA LEU A 41 -7.84 1.02 -0.14
C LEU A 41 -7.23 -0.09 0.72
N ALA A 42 -7.63 -0.26 1.98
CA ALA A 42 -7.08 -1.28 2.89
C ALA A 42 -7.00 -2.70 2.28
N PRO A 43 -8.07 -3.24 1.64
CA PRO A 43 -8.00 -4.58 1.04
C PRO A 43 -7.06 -4.63 -0.17
N PHE A 44 -6.97 -3.55 -0.95
CA PHE A 44 -6.10 -3.47 -2.11
C PHE A 44 -4.63 -3.33 -1.72
N ASN A 45 -4.33 -2.45 -0.77
CA ASN A 45 -2.98 -2.21 -0.26
C ASN A 45 -2.35 -3.51 0.27
N SER A 46 -3.12 -4.29 1.03
CA SER A 46 -2.66 -5.57 1.57
C SER A 46 -2.33 -6.59 0.48
N ARG A 47 -3.08 -6.61 -0.63
CA ARG A 47 -2.83 -7.50 -1.78
C ARG A 47 -1.60 -7.05 -2.57
N ILE A 48 -1.50 -5.76 -2.88
CA ILE A 48 -0.36 -5.19 -3.63
C ILE A 48 0.94 -5.36 -2.84
N SER A 49 0.90 -5.09 -1.53
CA SER A 49 2.05 -5.31 -0.65
C SER A 49 2.60 -6.74 -0.75
N ARG A 50 1.72 -7.74 -0.85
CA ARG A 50 2.12 -9.14 -0.97
C ARG A 50 2.74 -9.44 -2.33
N ILE A 51 2.16 -8.93 -3.41
CA ILE A 51 2.69 -9.10 -4.77
C ILE A 51 4.06 -8.46 -4.91
N LEU A 52 4.22 -7.22 -4.44
CA LEU A 52 5.49 -6.50 -4.48
C LEU A 52 6.56 -7.21 -3.63
N TRP A 53 6.20 -7.67 -2.43
CA TRP A 53 7.14 -8.40 -1.60
C TRP A 53 7.63 -9.69 -2.26
N ILE A 54 6.75 -10.45 -2.91
CA ILE A 54 7.15 -11.65 -3.66
C ILE A 54 8.13 -11.28 -4.77
N ASN A 55 7.82 -10.26 -5.58
CA ASN A 55 8.70 -9.85 -6.69
C ASN A 55 10.06 -9.30 -6.23
N MET A 56 10.12 -8.66 -5.06
CA MET A 56 11.35 -8.07 -4.54
C MET A 56 12.22 -9.05 -3.76
N PHE A 57 11.61 -9.98 -3.02
CA PHE A 57 12.31 -10.77 -2.00
C PHE A 57 12.19 -12.28 -2.17
N VAL A 58 11.26 -12.79 -3.00
CA VAL A 58 11.11 -14.23 -3.23
C VAL A 58 11.77 -14.58 -4.56
N SER A 59 12.91 -15.25 -4.47
CA SER A 59 13.59 -15.81 -5.65
C SER A 59 12.94 -17.12 -6.07
N PHE A 60 12.82 -17.34 -7.38
CA PHE A 60 12.27 -18.57 -7.94
C PHE A 60 13.21 -19.76 -7.69
N ASP A 61 12.69 -20.81 -7.06
CA ASP A 61 13.43 -22.06 -6.85
C ASP A 61 13.06 -23.09 -7.93
N LYS A 62 14.02 -23.41 -8.79
CA LYS A 62 13.87 -24.43 -9.84
C LYS A 62 13.77 -25.85 -9.31
N LYS A 63 14.24 -26.12 -8.08
CA LYS A 63 14.23 -27.44 -7.45
C LYS A 63 13.01 -27.64 -6.54
N PHE A 64 12.01 -26.77 -6.63
CA PHE A 64 10.75 -26.93 -5.91
C PHE A 64 9.99 -28.15 -6.46
N THR A 65 10.42 -29.35 -6.07
CA THR A 65 9.71 -30.60 -6.30
C THR A 65 8.42 -30.52 -5.50
N LYS A 66 7.27 -30.58 -6.18
CA LYS A 66 5.99 -30.91 -5.52
C LYS A 66 6.27 -32.13 -4.64
N LYS A 67 6.17 -31.96 -3.33
CA LYS A 67 6.13 -33.09 -2.41
C LYS A 67 4.86 -33.86 -2.80
N ASN A 68 5.04 -35.02 -3.43
CA ASN A 68 3.95 -35.93 -3.70
C ASN A 68 3.52 -36.48 -2.34
N ASP A 69 2.34 -36.07 -1.90
CA ASP A 69 1.58 -36.79 -0.86
C ASP A 69 1.15 -38.16 -1.41
#